data_AF-A0A484MLJ5-F1
#
_entry.id   AF-A0A484MLJ5-F1
#
_cell.length_a   1.000
_cell.length_b   1.000
_cell.length_c   1.000
_cell.angle_alpha   90.00
_cell.angle_beta   90.00
_cell.angle_gamma   90.00
#
_symmetry.space_group_name_H-M   'P 1'
#
loop_
_entity.id
_entity.type
_entity.pdbx_description
1 polymer ?
#
loop_
_entity_poly.entity_id
_entity_poly.type
_entity_poly.pdbx_seq_one_letter_code
_entity_poly.pdbx_strand_id
1 'polypeptide(L)'
;MKCQTCQGSGSMVSRKVAVVRWKTVSARKVSAASGAASVPDDVFHRAKGVELWNNQAAYQCTPAHFSDSYFLNRFSSEVIAERGPVPPLARVICERHVISVVPVTRVTMTAHHRNRSFSFYIIGHRREVYLRDTDYPSTFCWGLCPCFDWL
;
A
#
# COMPACT_ATOMS: atom_id res chain seq x y z
N MET A 1 31.02 -19.56 22.45
CA MET A 1 30.41 -19.28 23.77
C MET A 1 30.96 -20.28 24.77
N LYS A 2 31.66 -19.84 25.82
CA LYS A 2 32.15 -20.71 26.89
C LYS A 2 31.17 -20.62 28.07
N CYS A 3 30.79 -21.76 28.66
CA CYS A 3 29.98 -21.77 29.88
C CYS A 3 30.75 -21.06 30.99
N GLN A 4 30.14 -20.09 31.68
CA GLN A 4 30.83 -19.34 32.74
C GLN A 4 31.15 -20.21 33.96
N THR A 5 30.35 -21.23 34.23
CA THR A 5 30.53 -22.13 35.38
C THR A 5 31.64 -23.16 35.18
N CYS A 6 31.77 -23.75 33.98
CA CYS A 6 32.81 -24.76 33.70
C CYS A 6 33.95 -24.24 32.82
N GLN A 7 33.94 -22.96 32.42
CA GLN A 7 34.93 -22.31 31.55
C GLN A 7 35.26 -23.03 30.22
N GLY A 8 34.41 -23.98 29.80
CA GLY A 8 34.63 -24.81 28.62
C GLY A 8 35.34 -26.14 28.88
N SER A 9 35.57 -26.52 30.14
CA SER A 9 36.21 -27.77 30.56
C SER A 9 35.26 -28.96 30.69
N GLY A 10 33.94 -28.73 30.71
CA GLY A 10 32.91 -29.77 30.84
C GLY A 10 32.21 -30.07 29.51
N SER A 11 31.73 -31.30 29.35
CA SER A 11 30.96 -31.72 28.16
C SER A 11 29.55 -31.12 28.16
N MET A 12 29.18 -30.44 27.08
CA MET A 12 27.84 -29.90 26.87
C MET A 12 26.86 -31.05 26.61
N VAL A 13 25.96 -31.32 27.57
CA VAL A 13 24.99 -32.43 27.46
C VAL A 13 23.88 -32.11 26.45
N SER A 14 23.36 -30.88 26.43
CA SER A 14 22.47 -30.41 25.35
C SER A 14 22.44 -28.88 25.25
N ARG A 15 22.15 -28.35 24.06
CA ARG A 15 21.94 -26.91 23.82
C ARG A 15 20.64 -26.74 23.05
N LYS A 16 19.66 -26.06 23.66
CA LYS A 16 18.41 -25.67 23.01
C LYS A 16 18.48 -24.19 22.64
N VAL A 17 18.33 -23.86 21.36
CA VAL A 17 18.33 -22.48 20.86
C VAL A 17 16.98 -22.21 20.21
N ALA A 18 16.27 -21.19 20.69
CA ALA A 18 15.07 -20.68 20.05
C ALA A 18 15.43 -19.44 19.23
N VAL A 19 15.11 -19.46 17.93
CA VAL A 19 15.27 -18.29 17.05
C VAL A 19 13.89 -17.73 16.76
N VAL A 20 13.59 -16.55 17.32
CA VAL A 20 12.33 -15.85 17.09
C VAL A 20 12.49 -14.89 15.92
N ARG A 21 11.53 -14.89 14.99
CA ARG A 21 11.47 -13.95 13.86
C ARG A 21 10.13 -13.24 13.85
N TRP A 22 10.18 -11.94 13.61
CA TRP A 22 8.98 -11.13 13.38
C TRP A 22 8.70 -11.07 11.88
N LYS A 23 7.46 -11.36 11.50
CA LYS A 23 7.00 -11.23 10.12
C LYS A 23 5.61 -10.60 10.11
N THR A 24 5.45 -9.54 9.32
CA THR A 24 4.14 -8.99 9.01
C THR A 24 3.62 -9.66 7.74
N VAL A 25 2.42 -10.23 7.82
CA VAL A 25 1.65 -10.70 6.66
C VAL A 25 0.65 -9.61 6.34
N SER A 26 0.54 -9.21 5.08
CA SER A 26 -0.39 -8.17 4.65
C SER A 26 -1.19 -8.65 3.44
N ALA A 27 -2.51 -8.57 3.54
CA ALA A 27 -3.41 -8.57 2.39
C ALA A 27 -3.82 -7.12 2.13
N ARG A 28 -3.81 -6.69 0.87
CA ARG A 28 -4.22 -5.34 0.45
C ARG A 28 -5.03 -5.46 -0.81
N LYS A 29 -6.06 -4.63 -0.91
CA LYS A 29 -6.93 -4.54 -2.07
C LYS A 29 -7.18 -3.09 -2.38
N VAL A 30 -7.27 -2.76 -3.65
CA VAL A 30 -7.67 -1.44 -4.13
C VAL A 30 -8.94 -1.60 -4.91
N SER A 31 -9.88 -0.68 -4.70
CA SER A 31 -11.04 -0.55 -5.58
C SER A 31 -11.09 0.89 -6.07
N ALA A 32 -10.69 1.07 -7.33
CA ALA A 32 -10.66 2.36 -7.98
C ALA A 32 -11.98 2.62 -8.73
N ALA A 33 -12.50 3.84 -8.64
CA ALA A 33 -13.56 4.29 -9.53
C ALA A 33 -13.06 4.31 -10.99
N SER A 34 -13.98 4.22 -11.97
CA SER A 34 -13.66 4.14 -13.40
C SER A 34 -12.68 5.23 -13.88
N GLY A 35 -12.80 6.45 -13.34
CA GLY A 35 -11.90 7.57 -13.66
C GLY A 35 -10.45 7.40 -13.18
N ALA A 36 -10.20 6.52 -12.22
CA ALA A 36 -8.88 6.26 -11.63
C ALA A 36 -8.36 4.84 -11.94
N ALA A 37 -9.07 4.05 -12.75
CA ALA A 37 -8.70 2.67 -13.09
C ALA A 37 -7.37 2.53 -13.85
N SER A 38 -6.87 3.63 -14.42
CA SER A 38 -5.57 3.71 -15.09
C SER A 38 -4.39 3.91 -14.14
N VAL A 39 -4.65 4.20 -12.87
CA VAL A 39 -3.64 4.34 -11.83
C VAL A 39 -3.40 2.95 -11.23
N PRO A 40 -2.14 2.49 -11.15
CA PRO A 40 -1.86 1.16 -10.62
C PRO A 40 -1.95 1.12 -9.09
N ASP A 41 -2.31 -0.06 -8.57
CA ASP A 41 -2.58 -0.32 -7.14
C ASP A 41 -1.40 0.05 -6.23
N ASP A 42 -0.17 -0.13 -6.70
CA ASP A 42 1.04 0.18 -5.91
C ASP A 42 1.16 1.69 -5.60
N VAL A 43 0.64 2.55 -6.49
CA VAL A 43 0.57 3.99 -6.25
C VAL A 43 -0.43 4.28 -5.14
N PHE A 44 -1.61 3.64 -5.18
CA PHE A 44 -2.60 3.75 -4.11
C PHE A 44 -2.09 3.21 -2.77
N HIS A 45 -1.31 2.14 -2.77
CA HIS A 45 -0.72 1.55 -1.56
C HIS A 45 0.30 2.47 -0.87
N ARG A 46 0.87 3.44 -1.58
CA ARG A 46 1.82 4.43 -1.03
C ARG A 46 1.15 5.77 -0.73
N ALA A 47 0.10 6.11 -1.47
CA ALA A 47 -0.60 7.37 -1.35
C ALA A 47 -1.27 7.55 0.02
N LYS A 48 -1.28 8.79 0.51
CA LYS A 48 -2.03 9.14 1.73
C LYS A 48 -3.48 9.49 1.42
N GLY A 49 -4.40 8.75 2.03
CA GLY A 49 -5.84 9.00 1.99
C GLY A 49 -6.42 9.43 3.34
N VAL A 50 -7.75 9.47 3.41
CA VAL A 50 -8.52 9.62 4.65
C VAL A 50 -8.88 8.21 5.15
N GLU A 51 -8.52 7.88 6.39
CA GLU A 51 -8.94 6.63 7.01
C GLU A 51 -10.43 6.70 7.35
N LEU A 52 -11.22 5.77 6.81
CA LEU A 52 -12.64 5.60 7.17
C LEU A 52 -12.81 4.61 8.32
N TRP A 53 -11.88 3.65 8.43
CA TRP A 53 -11.87 2.65 9.48
C TRP A 53 -10.44 2.27 9.85
N ASN A 54 -10.19 2.12 11.14
CA ASN A 54 -8.92 1.68 11.66
C ASN A 54 -9.18 0.92 12.97
N ASN A 55 -9.08 -0.40 12.91
CA ASN A 55 -9.23 -1.26 14.07
C ASN A 55 -7.96 -2.10 14.27
N GLN A 56 -7.65 -2.34 15.54
CA GLN A 56 -6.52 -3.15 15.96
C GLN A 56 -7.01 -4.18 16.97
N ALA A 57 -6.79 -5.45 16.67
CA ALA A 57 -7.15 -6.56 17.54
C ALA A 57 -5.91 -7.39 17.90
N ALA A 58 -5.87 -7.94 19.11
CA ALA A 58 -4.73 -8.76 19.55
C ALA A 58 -4.62 -10.08 18.75
N TYR A 59 -5.76 -10.63 18.31
CA TYR A 59 -5.82 -11.94 17.65
C TYR A 59 -6.31 -11.85 16.22
N GLN A 60 -7.58 -11.49 16.04
CA GLN A 60 -8.20 -11.43 14.72
C GLN A 60 -9.12 -10.22 14.60
N CYS A 61 -9.01 -9.50 13.49
CA CYS A 61 -9.97 -8.49 13.09
C CYS A 61 -11.20 -9.12 12.44
N THR A 62 -12.37 -8.56 12.71
CA THR A 62 -13.60 -8.83 11.97
C THR A 62 -13.77 -7.81 10.84
N PRO A 63 -14.55 -8.12 9.80
CA PRO A 63 -14.95 -7.14 8.80
C PRO A 63 -15.60 -5.91 9.45
N ALA A 64 -15.33 -4.74 8.89
CA ALA A 64 -15.93 -3.47 9.28
C ALA A 64 -17.42 -3.43 8.88
N HIS A 65 -18.19 -2.68 9.65
CA HIS A 65 -19.61 -2.44 9.38
C HIS A 65 -19.90 -0.95 9.22
N PHE A 66 -20.37 -0.58 8.04
CA PHE A 66 -20.85 0.74 7.67
C PHE A 66 -22.35 0.61 7.36
N SER A 67 -23.20 1.30 8.12
CA SER A 67 -24.66 1.28 7.92
C SER A 67 -25.06 1.75 6.52
N ASP A 68 -24.30 2.70 5.98
CA ASP A 68 -24.68 3.44 4.78
C ASP A 68 -23.95 2.94 3.52
N SER A 69 -23.16 1.87 3.63
CA SER A 69 -22.35 1.39 2.51
C SER A 69 -22.20 -0.13 2.47
N TYR A 70 -23.04 -0.76 1.66
CA TYR A 70 -22.88 -2.18 1.30
C TYR A 70 -21.53 -2.45 0.63
N PHE A 71 -21.08 -1.53 -0.22
CA PHE A 71 -19.81 -1.65 -0.93
C PHE A 71 -18.63 -1.75 0.05
N LEU A 72 -18.54 -0.86 1.04
CA LEU A 72 -17.46 -0.90 2.04
C LEU A 72 -17.51 -2.17 2.90
N ASN A 73 -18.71 -2.64 3.25
CA ASN A 73 -18.90 -3.88 4.02
C ASN A 73 -18.39 -5.10 3.25
N ARG A 74 -18.77 -5.19 1.97
CA ARG A 74 -18.31 -6.27 1.08
C ARG A 74 -16.80 -6.19 0.86
N PHE A 75 -16.28 -5.01 0.56
CA PHE A 75 -14.86 -4.78 0.36
C PHE A 75 -14.03 -5.19 1.59
N SER A 76 -14.48 -4.78 2.78
CA SER A 76 -13.86 -5.18 4.04
C SER A 76 -13.86 -6.70 4.23
N SER A 77 -15.00 -7.35 3.95
CA SER A 77 -15.13 -8.80 4.07
C SER A 77 -14.20 -9.56 3.11
N GLU A 78 -14.08 -9.10 1.87
CA GLU A 78 -13.18 -9.69 0.87
C GLU A 78 -11.71 -9.58 1.30
N VAL A 79 -11.27 -8.41 1.78
CA VAL A 79 -9.89 -8.22 2.27
C VAL A 79 -9.58 -9.10 3.48
N ILE A 80 -10.54 -9.26 4.40
CA ILE A 80 -10.39 -10.15 5.55
C ILE A 80 -10.37 -11.63 5.13
N ALA A 81 -11.12 -12.02 4.11
CA ALA A 81 -11.10 -13.37 3.56
C ALA A 81 -9.79 -13.72 2.85
N GLU A 82 -9.11 -12.73 2.26
CA GLU A 82 -7.79 -12.86 1.63
C GLU A 82 -6.62 -12.93 2.66
N ARG A 83 -6.94 -13.02 3.96
CA ARG A 83 -5.94 -13.15 5.04
C ARG A 83 -5.02 -14.35 4.81
N GLY A 84 -3.71 -14.09 4.81
CA GLY A 84 -2.71 -15.13 4.70
C GLY A 84 -2.69 -16.06 5.93
N PRO A 85 -2.41 -17.36 5.74
CA PRO A 85 -2.38 -18.32 6.83
C PRO A 85 -1.24 -18.03 7.81
N VAL A 86 -1.49 -18.23 9.10
CA VAL A 86 -0.48 -18.13 10.16
C VAL A 86 0.13 -19.51 10.36
N PRO A 87 1.47 -19.67 10.29
CA PRO A 87 2.12 -20.95 10.54
C PRO A 87 1.76 -21.49 11.95
N PRO A 88 1.54 -22.80 12.12
CA PRO A 88 1.15 -23.38 13.41
C PRO A 88 2.13 -23.11 14.57
N LEU A 89 3.41 -22.92 14.25
CA LEU A 89 4.47 -22.60 15.22
C LEU A 89 4.62 -21.09 15.50
N ALA A 90 3.79 -20.24 14.89
CA ALA A 90 3.83 -18.80 15.06
C ALA A 90 2.65 -18.32 15.92
N ARG A 91 2.85 -17.18 16.60
CA ARG A 91 1.81 -16.50 17.38
C ARG A 91 1.47 -15.16 16.73
N VAL A 92 0.19 -14.88 16.53
CA VAL A 92 -0.28 -13.53 16.17
C VAL A 92 -0.18 -12.65 17.41
N ILE A 93 0.53 -11.53 17.28
CA ILE A 93 0.60 -10.52 18.34
C ILE A 93 -0.47 -9.45 18.15
N CYS A 94 -0.75 -9.14 16.89
CA CYS A 94 -1.65 -8.08 16.52
C CYS A 94 -2.09 -8.29 15.08
N GLU A 95 -3.36 -8.03 14.82
CA GLU A 95 -3.90 -7.79 13.48
C GLU A 95 -4.44 -6.36 13.42
N ARG A 96 -4.26 -5.71 12.27
CA ARG A 96 -4.79 -4.37 12.01
C ARG A 96 -5.62 -4.41 10.73
N HIS A 97 -6.81 -3.82 10.77
CA HIS A 97 -7.67 -3.65 9.62
C HIS A 97 -7.90 -2.16 9.37
N VAL A 98 -7.47 -1.67 8.20
CA VAL A 98 -7.57 -0.28 7.80
C VAL A 98 -8.32 -0.18 6.48
N ILE A 99 -9.28 0.74 6.41
CA ILE A 99 -9.95 1.13 5.18
C ILE A 99 -9.72 2.63 5.00
N SER A 100 -9.20 3.01 3.85
CA SER A 100 -8.91 4.41 3.53
C SER A 100 -9.40 4.76 2.14
N VAL A 101 -9.85 6.00 1.98
CA VAL A 101 -10.20 6.57 0.67
C VAL A 101 -9.07 7.49 0.22
N VAL A 102 -8.54 7.22 -0.96
CA VAL A 102 -7.50 8.05 -1.59
C VAL A 102 -8.18 8.90 -2.66
N PRO A 103 -8.23 10.24 -2.51
CA PRO A 103 -8.78 11.09 -3.55
C PRO A 103 -7.90 11.05 -4.81
N VAL A 104 -8.54 11.06 -5.97
CA VAL A 104 -7.86 11.11 -7.27
C VAL A 104 -8.49 12.20 -8.12
N THR A 105 -7.64 13.07 -8.67
CA THR A 105 -8.06 14.09 -9.63
C THR A 105 -7.34 13.85 -10.95
N ARG A 106 -8.10 13.56 -12.01
CA ARG A 106 -7.55 13.52 -13.37
C ARG A 106 -7.52 14.94 -13.92
N VAL A 107 -6.34 15.41 -14.28
CA VAL A 107 -6.14 16.68 -14.96
C VAL A 107 -5.87 16.39 -16.42
N THR A 108 -6.58 17.06 -17.32
CA THR A 108 -6.32 16.99 -18.76
C THR A 108 -5.89 18.37 -19.22
N MET A 109 -4.66 18.47 -19.72
CA MET A 109 -4.14 19.70 -20.29
C MET A 109 -4.30 19.65 -21.81
N THR A 110 -4.74 20.76 -22.41
CA THR A 110 -4.92 20.91 -23.85
C THR A 110 -4.00 22.02 -24.37
N ALA A 111 -3.07 21.71 -25.26
CA ALA A 111 -2.25 22.73 -25.90
C ALA A 111 -3.06 23.42 -27.00
N HIS A 112 -3.27 24.72 -26.81
CA HIS A 112 -4.04 25.58 -27.72
C HIS A 112 -3.51 25.54 -29.17
N HIS A 113 -2.20 25.40 -29.36
CA HIS A 113 -1.56 25.53 -30.67
C HIS A 113 -1.35 24.21 -31.45
N ARG A 114 -1.54 23.05 -30.83
CA ARG A 114 -1.17 21.75 -31.45
C ARG A 114 -2.27 20.69 -31.45
N ASN A 115 -3.47 21.02 -30.97
CA ASN A 115 -4.56 20.04 -30.75
C ASN A 115 -4.07 18.78 -30.01
N ARG A 116 -3.11 18.96 -29.10
CA ARG A 116 -2.55 17.88 -28.28
C ARG A 116 -3.16 18.00 -26.90
N SER A 117 -3.62 16.88 -26.37
CA SER A 117 -4.00 16.78 -24.97
C SER A 117 -3.19 15.69 -24.29
N PHE A 118 -2.90 15.90 -23.01
CA PHE A 118 -2.37 14.84 -22.17
C PHE A 118 -3.06 14.87 -20.81
N SER A 119 -3.13 13.71 -20.16
CA SER A 119 -3.74 13.59 -18.85
C SER A 119 -2.72 13.14 -17.81
N PHE A 120 -2.83 13.65 -16.60
CA PHE A 120 -2.13 13.14 -15.43
C PHE A 120 -3.08 13.05 -14.23
N TYR A 121 -2.64 12.35 -13.20
CA TYR A 121 -3.43 12.08 -12.01
C TYR A 121 -2.75 12.70 -10.79
N ILE A 122 -3.49 13.48 -10.03
CA ILE A 122 -3.09 13.95 -8.71
C ILE A 122 -3.73 13.00 -7.70
N ILE A 123 -2.92 12.37 -6.86
CA ILE A 123 -3.31 11.24 -6.01
C ILE A 123 -3.05 11.59 -4.55
N GLY A 124 -4.05 11.30 -3.72
CA GLY A 124 -3.96 11.43 -2.28
C GLY A 124 -3.85 12.86 -1.78
N HIS A 125 -3.78 13.00 -0.47
CA HIS A 125 -3.71 14.30 0.19
C HIS A 125 -2.32 14.96 0.06
N ARG A 126 -1.30 14.16 -0.27
CA ARG A 126 0.05 14.65 -0.57
C ARG A 126 0.22 15.18 -1.99
N ARG A 127 -0.85 15.13 -2.81
CA ARG A 127 -0.86 15.60 -4.20
C ARG A 127 0.26 14.96 -5.02
N GLU A 128 0.47 13.65 -4.85
CA GLU A 128 1.45 12.90 -5.62
C GLU A 128 0.99 12.84 -7.08
N VAL A 129 1.87 13.17 -8.02
CA VAL A 129 1.54 13.19 -9.45
C VAL A 129 1.92 11.85 -10.05
N TYR A 130 0.92 11.14 -10.58
CA TYR A 130 1.12 9.99 -11.43
C TYR A 130 0.84 10.37 -12.87
N LEU A 131 1.84 10.14 -13.70
CA LEU A 131 1.76 10.27 -15.13
C LEU A 131 2.06 8.90 -15.73
N ARG A 132 1.29 8.49 -16.71
CA ARG A 132 1.64 7.30 -17.49
C ARG A 132 2.85 7.65 -18.37
N ASP A 133 3.82 6.75 -18.45
CA ASP A 133 5.08 6.99 -19.19
C ASP A 133 4.88 7.42 -20.66
N THR A 134 3.75 7.03 -21.27
CA THR A 134 3.37 7.40 -22.64
C THR A 134 2.72 8.76 -22.78
N ASP A 135 2.26 9.34 -21.67
CA ASP A 135 1.40 10.53 -21.66
C ASP A 135 2.22 11.81 -21.41
N TYR A 136 3.55 11.71 -21.19
CA TYR A 136 4.39 12.90 -21.10
C TYR A 136 4.67 13.51 -22.48
N PRO A 137 4.32 14.78 -22.72
CA PRO A 137 4.41 15.39 -24.04
C PRO A 137 5.84 15.67 -24.52
N SER A 138 6.88 15.58 -23.68
CA SER A 138 8.28 15.82 -24.08
C SER A 138 9.23 14.69 -23.65
N THR A 139 9.46 13.72 -24.53
CA THR A 139 10.43 12.63 -24.32
C THR A 139 11.90 13.05 -24.42
N PHE A 140 12.18 14.31 -24.81
CA PHE A 140 13.53 14.81 -25.04
C PHE A 140 13.58 16.33 -24.77
N CYS A 141 14.42 16.79 -23.83
CA CYS A 141 14.64 18.21 -23.53
C CYS A 141 16.14 18.55 -23.62
N TRP A 142 16.57 19.17 -24.72
CA TRP A 142 17.96 19.61 -24.95
C TRP A 142 18.19 21.07 -24.53
N GLY A 143 17.56 21.51 -23.44
CA GLY A 143 17.71 22.88 -22.93
C GLY A 143 17.11 24.00 -23.81
N LEU A 144 16.54 23.67 -24.98
CA LEU A 144 15.86 24.60 -25.91
C LEU A 144 14.45 24.12 -26.27
N CYS A 145 13.77 23.40 -25.37
CA CYS A 145 12.40 22.96 -25.62
C CYS A 145 11.38 23.96 -25.06
N PRO A 146 10.24 24.15 -25.75
CA PRO A 146 9.12 24.95 -25.25
C PRO A 146 8.32 24.16 -24.22
N CYS A 147 8.98 23.53 -23.25
CA CYS A 147 8.30 22.86 -22.12
C CYS A 147 7.50 23.86 -21.26
N PHE A 148 7.76 25.16 -21.43
CA PHE A 148 6.99 26.27 -20.88
C PHE A 148 5.71 26.62 -21.68
N ASP A 149 5.45 26.07 -22.88
CA ASP A 149 4.20 26.36 -23.63
C ASP A 149 2.94 25.77 -22.96
N TRP A 150 3.12 25.00 -21.88
CA TRP A 150 2.04 24.37 -21.12
C TRP A 150 1.74 25.06 -19.77
N LEU A 151 2.50 26.10 -19.39
CA LEU A 151 2.25 26.96 -18.23
C LEU A 151 1.52 28.23 -18.68
#